data_AF-A0A3D3I530-F1
#
_entry.id   AF-A0A3D3I530-F1
#
_cell.length_a   1.000
_cell.length_b   1.000
_cell.length_c   1.000
_cell.angle_alpha   90.00
_cell.angle_beta   90.00
_cell.angle_gamma   90.00
#
_symmetry.space_group_name_H-M   'P 1'
#
loop_
_entity.id
_entity.type
_entity.pdbx_description
1 polymer ?
#
loop_
_entity_poly.entity_id
_entity_poly.type
_entity_poly.pdbx_seq_one_letter_code
_entity_poly.pdbx_strand_id
1 'polypeptide(L)'
;MSGLKSILSALFIIVLTIDHFGQEAKVWVQRDDNKIVIRNNNGLSSFDVELRGKIVLTDDDKDIKSMSPDGYLEVKKTVFGSRRTLIVMPEGNGLRKDYYEGRTKIAFEPSGRAWMAEILPELVRTTTIGAEGRVERFFKKGGPTAVLNEIDNLGSNYVKAKYADILMKESVNPRDYARIIDKISGTMNSNYYLAGFLKNNMDKFIKSNEAMEATFRATNNMDSDHYKTEVIKKGLDTEFVSINTVKIIMKSAGSMDSDHYKTEVLSSLLRKDNLNDEIIGEMINTSKTIDSDYYRSVVLNRALSKNGLSNTSFQKALESIGDIDSDHYKSEVLTSLLRKPISDDLQKTLITITKTIDSDHYCSLVLEEMLQKQTINDQVFEELITRAGAIDSDHYATLVMKDALSHPLSDKSMINLLKAASRIGSDHYLSDILSAAAPKIRNANDSVKEAFNSAARQIDSETYYGRVMRALNNN
;
A
#
# COMPACT_ATOMS: atom_id res chain seq x y z
N MET A 1 -38.41 20.18 -27.99
CA MET A 1 -37.63 21.08 -27.12
C MET A 1 -36.40 20.34 -26.65
N SER A 2 -35.27 21.02 -26.75
CA SER A 2 -33.89 20.62 -26.49
C SER A 2 -33.65 19.84 -25.19
N GLY A 3 -32.95 18.70 -25.29
CA GLY A 3 -32.16 18.13 -24.20
C GLY A 3 -30.69 18.18 -24.59
N LEU A 4 -29.98 19.22 -24.13
CA LEU A 4 -28.53 19.35 -24.25
C LEU A 4 -27.89 18.17 -23.51
N LYS A 5 -27.31 17.21 -24.23
CA LYS A 5 -26.28 16.34 -23.65
C LYS A 5 -24.97 17.12 -23.71
N SER A 6 -24.48 17.53 -22.54
CA SER A 6 -23.13 18.02 -22.34
C SER A 6 -22.14 16.97 -22.86
N ILE A 7 -21.43 17.29 -23.94
CA ILE A 7 -20.34 16.48 -24.48
C ILE A 7 -19.07 16.96 -23.77
N LEU A 8 -18.54 16.12 -22.88
CA LEU A 8 -17.23 16.34 -22.28
C LEU A 8 -16.16 16.13 -23.37
N SER A 9 -15.64 17.22 -23.94
CA SER A 9 -14.41 17.19 -24.73
C SER A 9 -13.24 16.99 -23.75
N ALA A 10 -12.74 15.76 -23.62
CA ALA A 10 -11.59 15.48 -22.76
C ALA A 10 -10.29 15.95 -23.42
N LEU A 11 -9.79 17.13 -23.04
CA LEU A 11 -8.46 17.60 -23.43
C LEU A 11 -7.40 16.88 -22.58
N PHE A 12 -6.79 15.84 -23.13
CA PHE A 12 -5.63 15.20 -22.51
C PHE A 12 -4.34 15.85 -23.04
N ILE A 13 -3.68 16.65 -22.20
CA ILE A 13 -2.31 17.11 -22.48
C ILE A 13 -1.38 15.99 -22.00
N ILE A 14 -0.95 15.12 -22.92
CA ILE A 14 0.10 14.14 -22.63
C ILE A 14 1.40 14.69 -23.22
N VAL A 15 2.29 15.19 -22.35
CA VAL A 15 3.68 15.47 -22.74
C VAL A 15 4.40 14.13 -22.80
N LEU A 16 4.59 13.59 -24.00
CA LEU A 16 5.45 12.43 -24.22
C LEU A 16 6.85 12.93 -24.53
N THR A 17 7.85 12.56 -23.72
CA THR A 17 9.25 12.63 -24.12
C THR A 17 9.53 11.43 -25.03
N ILE A 18 9.97 11.70 -26.26
CA ILE A 18 10.49 10.68 -27.17
C ILE A 18 11.99 10.93 -27.28
N ASP A 19 12.80 10.06 -26.66
CA ASP A 19 14.24 10.11 -26.82
C ASP A 19 14.64 9.56 -28.20
N HIS A 20 14.82 10.47 -29.14
CA HIS A 20 15.70 10.26 -30.28
C HIS A 20 16.64 11.46 -30.37
N PHE A 21 17.94 11.21 -30.24
CA PHE A 21 19.03 12.21 -30.23
C PHE A 21 19.17 13.10 -28.97
N GLY A 22 18.63 12.69 -27.82
CA GLY A 22 18.92 13.37 -26.54
C GLY A 22 18.32 14.77 -26.41
N GLN A 23 17.15 15.01 -27.01
CA GLN A 23 16.38 16.24 -26.80
C GLN A 23 14.91 15.94 -26.51
N GLU A 24 14.37 16.62 -25.49
CA GLU A 24 12.97 16.55 -25.10
C GLU A 24 12.06 17.13 -26.20
N ALA A 25 11.27 16.27 -26.82
CA ALA A 25 10.27 16.67 -27.80
C ALA A 25 8.92 16.87 -27.09
N LYS A 26 8.27 18.04 -27.24
CA LYS A 26 6.91 18.24 -26.71
C LYS A 26 5.90 17.62 -27.68
N VAL A 27 5.35 16.47 -27.30
CA VAL A 27 4.21 15.88 -28.01
C VAL A 27 2.91 16.45 -27.45
N TRP A 28 2.01 16.83 -28.33
CA TRP A 28 0.64 17.22 -28.02
C TRP A 28 -0.30 16.28 -28.76
N VAL A 29 -1.26 15.72 -28.04
CA VAL A 29 -2.28 14.82 -28.61
C VAL A 29 -3.65 15.37 -28.27
N GLN A 30 -4.43 15.74 -29.27
CA GLN A 30 -5.86 16.02 -29.10
C GLN A 30 -6.66 14.88 -29.72
N ARG A 31 -7.64 14.41 -28.96
CA ARG A 31 -8.60 13.41 -29.42
C ARG A 31 -10.00 13.93 -29.20
N ASP A 32 -10.79 13.89 -30.27
CA ASP A 32 -12.25 14.04 -30.25
C ASP A 32 -12.85 12.75 -30.86
N ASP A 33 -14.16 12.55 -30.76
CA ASP A 33 -14.84 11.30 -31.09
C ASP A 33 -14.47 10.74 -32.47
N ASN A 34 -14.20 11.63 -33.44
CA ASN A 34 -13.87 11.26 -34.82
C ASN A 34 -12.47 11.72 -35.29
N LYS A 35 -11.65 12.35 -34.43
CA LYS A 35 -10.40 12.99 -34.87
C LYS A 35 -9.27 12.83 -33.86
N ILE A 36 -8.12 12.36 -34.33
CA ILE A 36 -6.86 12.32 -33.60
C ILE A 36 -5.92 13.34 -34.24
N VAL A 37 -5.38 14.25 -33.45
CA VAL A 37 -4.31 15.16 -33.88
C VAL A 37 -3.10 14.95 -32.98
N ILE A 38 -1.96 14.67 -33.59
CA ILE A 38 -0.68 14.50 -32.91
C ILE A 38 0.24 15.58 -33.45
N ARG A 39 0.84 16.37 -32.56
CA ARG A 39 1.84 17.38 -32.93
C ARG A 39 3.08 17.19 -32.09
N ASN A 40 4.24 17.22 -32.73
CA ASN A 40 5.53 17.21 -32.08
C ASN A 40 6.40 18.30 -32.70
N ASN A 41 7.10 19.06 -31.88
CA ASN A 41 8.12 20.00 -32.31
C ASN A 41 9.30 19.98 -31.35
N ASN A 42 10.51 19.82 -31.89
CA ASN A 42 11.78 19.89 -31.15
C ASN A 42 12.73 20.98 -31.70
N GLY A 43 12.20 21.96 -32.45
CA GLY A 43 12.95 23.10 -33.00
C GLY A 43 13.72 22.79 -34.30
N LEU A 44 14.27 21.57 -34.45
CA LEU A 44 14.95 21.11 -35.67
C LEU A 44 14.03 20.30 -36.60
N SER A 45 12.99 19.71 -36.04
CA SER A 45 11.97 18.95 -36.75
C SER A 45 10.58 19.18 -36.17
N SER A 46 9.56 19.08 -37.03
CA SER A 46 8.17 19.08 -36.62
C SER A 46 7.43 17.90 -37.24
N PHE A 47 6.45 17.37 -36.52
CA PHE A 47 5.64 16.25 -36.96
C PHE A 47 4.18 16.48 -36.56
N ASP A 48 3.33 16.74 -37.54
CA ASP A 48 1.89 16.92 -37.33
C ASP A 48 1.13 15.82 -38.07
N VAL A 49 0.26 15.13 -37.35
CA VAL A 49 -0.58 14.07 -37.89
C VAL A 49 -2.02 14.38 -37.56
N GLU A 50 -2.89 14.30 -38.55
CA GLU A 50 -4.33 14.31 -38.38
C GLU A 50 -4.90 13.00 -38.92
N LEU A 51 -5.66 12.29 -38.09
CA LEU A 51 -6.35 11.08 -38.48
C LEU A 51 -7.84 11.18 -38.15
N ARG A 52 -8.69 10.81 -39.10
CA ARG A 52 -10.13 10.56 -38.94
C ARG A 52 -10.47 9.21 -39.54
N GLY A 53 -11.46 8.54 -38.95
CA GLY A 53 -11.90 7.22 -39.39
C GLY A 53 -10.90 6.08 -39.08
N LYS A 54 -11.27 4.86 -39.49
CA LYS A 54 -10.43 3.65 -39.36
C LYS A 54 -9.53 3.54 -40.58
N ILE A 55 -8.26 3.18 -40.36
CA ILE A 55 -7.32 2.83 -41.44
C ILE A 55 -6.92 1.36 -41.35
N VAL A 56 -6.67 0.75 -42.51
CA VAL A 56 -6.11 -0.59 -42.63
C VAL A 56 -4.82 -0.47 -43.44
N LEU A 57 -3.70 -0.84 -42.82
CA LEU A 57 -2.37 -0.80 -43.43
C LEU A 57 -2.10 -2.09 -44.20
N THR A 58 -1.15 -2.04 -45.13
CA THR A 58 -0.55 -3.25 -45.73
C THR A 58 0.28 -4.02 -44.70
N ASP A 59 0.63 -5.26 -45.03
CA ASP A 59 1.31 -6.17 -44.09
C ASP A 59 2.71 -5.70 -43.67
N ASP A 60 3.33 -4.85 -44.49
CA ASP A 60 4.64 -4.25 -44.26
C ASP A 60 4.59 -2.86 -43.62
N ASP A 61 3.38 -2.35 -43.32
CA ASP A 61 3.13 -0.99 -42.83
C ASP A 61 3.65 0.13 -43.76
N LYS A 62 3.88 -0.15 -45.05
CA LYS A 62 4.40 0.81 -46.04
C LYS A 62 3.34 1.44 -46.93
N ASP A 63 2.11 0.97 -46.90
CA ASP A 63 0.99 1.54 -47.62
C ASP A 63 -0.33 1.41 -46.82
N ILE A 64 -1.37 2.14 -47.24
CA ILE A 64 -2.72 2.04 -46.71
C ILE A 64 -3.55 1.23 -47.70
N LYS A 65 -4.08 0.10 -47.24
CA LYS A 65 -4.94 -0.80 -48.01
C LYS A 65 -6.36 -0.26 -48.16
N SER A 66 -6.93 0.29 -47.09
CA SER A 66 -8.27 0.87 -47.09
C SER A 66 -8.49 1.81 -45.92
N MET A 67 -9.52 2.66 -46.02
CA MET A 67 -9.98 3.55 -44.95
C MET A 67 -11.50 3.46 -44.85
N SER A 68 -12.06 3.80 -43.69
CA SER A 68 -13.51 4.00 -43.56
C SER A 68 -14.00 5.16 -44.45
N PRO A 69 -15.31 5.27 -44.76
CA PRO A 69 -15.83 6.32 -45.64
C PRO A 69 -15.53 7.76 -45.21
N ASP A 70 -15.42 8.00 -43.89
CA ASP A 70 -15.03 9.27 -43.26
C ASP A 70 -13.51 9.40 -43.06
N GLY A 71 -12.76 8.46 -43.64
CA GLY A 71 -11.32 8.32 -43.49
C GLY A 71 -10.55 9.55 -43.97
N TYR A 72 -9.62 10.01 -43.15
CA TYR A 72 -8.68 11.05 -43.54
C TYR A 72 -7.38 10.86 -42.78
N LEU A 73 -6.26 10.84 -43.48
CA LEU A 73 -4.94 10.90 -42.89
C LEU A 73 -4.19 12.07 -43.52
N GLU A 74 -3.65 12.96 -42.70
CA GLU A 74 -2.68 13.95 -43.12
C GLU A 74 -1.44 13.83 -42.24
N VAL A 75 -0.28 13.68 -42.87
CA VAL A 75 1.02 13.64 -42.19
C VAL A 75 1.87 14.77 -42.74
N LYS A 76 2.29 15.68 -41.86
CA LYS A 76 3.20 16.79 -42.15
C LYS A 76 4.47 16.57 -41.36
N LYS A 77 5.61 16.43 -42.03
CA LYS A 77 6.91 16.35 -41.38
C LYS A 77 7.81 17.45 -41.91
N THR A 78 8.42 18.22 -41.02
CA THR A 78 9.45 19.20 -41.34
C THR A 78 10.75 18.72 -40.74
N VAL A 79 11.82 18.67 -41.53
CA VAL A 79 13.17 18.34 -41.07
C VAL A 79 14.13 19.34 -41.69
N PHE A 80 14.92 20.06 -40.87
CA PHE A 80 15.84 21.11 -41.34
C PHE A 80 15.19 22.11 -42.33
N GLY A 81 13.98 22.57 -42.01
CA GLY A 81 13.21 23.51 -42.84
C GLY A 81 12.54 22.91 -44.08
N SER A 82 12.86 21.66 -44.45
CA SER A 82 12.21 20.96 -45.57
C SER A 82 10.94 20.26 -45.10
N ARG A 83 9.79 20.70 -45.60
CA ARG A 83 8.47 20.15 -45.24
C ARG A 83 7.93 19.23 -46.33
N ARG A 84 7.45 18.05 -45.93
CA ARG A 84 6.68 17.13 -46.76
C ARG A 84 5.30 16.92 -46.16
N THR A 85 4.28 16.80 -47.02
CA THR A 85 2.90 16.51 -46.60
C THR A 85 2.32 15.36 -47.42
N LEU A 86 1.71 14.39 -46.73
CA LEU A 86 0.99 13.26 -47.32
C LEU A 86 -0.45 13.39 -46.86
N ILE A 87 -1.39 13.37 -47.80
CA ILE A 87 -2.82 13.34 -47.52
C ILE A 87 -3.43 12.10 -48.18
N VAL A 88 -4.12 11.29 -47.39
CA VAL A 88 -4.82 10.08 -47.87
C VAL A 88 -6.28 10.15 -47.46
N MET A 89 -7.17 9.92 -48.41
CA MET A 89 -8.62 9.89 -48.20
C MET A 89 -9.31 8.91 -49.16
N PRO A 90 -10.49 8.37 -48.81
CA PRO A 90 -11.30 7.57 -49.72
C PRO A 90 -11.63 8.33 -51.02
N GLU A 91 -11.53 7.64 -52.16
CA GLU A 91 -11.98 8.14 -53.46
C GLU A 91 -12.51 6.97 -54.31
N GLY A 92 -13.82 6.97 -54.57
CA GLY A 92 -14.48 5.84 -55.23
C GLY A 92 -14.26 4.52 -54.48
N ASN A 93 -13.78 3.49 -55.20
CA ASN A 93 -13.43 2.18 -54.64
C ASN A 93 -11.97 2.11 -54.12
N GLY A 94 -11.24 3.22 -54.12
CA GLY A 94 -9.83 3.28 -53.77
C GLY A 94 -9.50 4.42 -52.81
N LEU A 95 -8.24 4.84 -52.83
CA LEU A 95 -7.72 5.92 -52.01
C LEU A 95 -7.08 6.97 -52.91
N ARG A 96 -7.44 8.23 -52.70
CA ARG A 96 -6.68 9.36 -53.23
C ARG A 96 -5.49 9.62 -52.31
N LYS A 97 -4.31 9.76 -52.92
CA LYS A 97 -3.05 10.03 -52.23
C LYS A 97 -2.42 11.28 -52.83
N ASP A 98 -2.43 12.37 -52.06
CA ASP A 98 -1.79 13.61 -52.45
C ASP A 98 -0.47 13.78 -51.69
N TYR A 99 0.59 14.17 -52.42
CA TYR A 99 1.92 14.41 -51.87
C TYR A 99 2.37 15.84 -52.19
N TYR A 100 2.98 16.49 -51.20
CA TYR A 100 3.47 17.87 -51.33
C TYR A 100 4.90 17.98 -50.80
N GLU A 101 5.69 18.78 -51.51
CA GLU A 101 6.99 19.27 -51.05
C GLU A 101 6.87 20.79 -50.86
N GLY A 102 7.03 21.25 -49.61
CA GLY A 102 6.66 22.60 -49.21
C GLY A 102 5.17 22.86 -49.43
N ARG A 103 4.86 23.76 -50.37
CA ARG A 103 3.49 24.12 -50.78
C ARG A 103 3.11 23.55 -52.15
N THR A 104 4.02 22.88 -52.83
CA THR A 104 3.85 22.42 -54.20
C THR A 104 3.34 20.98 -54.20
N LYS A 105 2.22 20.72 -54.89
CA LYS A 105 1.74 19.36 -55.11
C LYS A 105 2.66 18.66 -56.11
N ILE A 106 3.20 17.52 -55.72
CA ILE A 106 4.06 16.68 -56.55
C ILE A 106 3.28 15.41 -56.93
N ALA A 107 3.60 14.82 -58.08
CA ALA A 107 3.05 13.52 -58.45
C ALA A 107 3.34 12.49 -57.34
N PHE A 108 2.33 11.68 -56.99
CA PHE A 108 2.49 10.69 -55.93
C PHE A 108 3.52 9.61 -56.31
N GLU A 109 3.56 9.22 -57.58
CA GLU A 109 4.58 8.29 -58.08
C GLU A 109 5.78 9.04 -58.68
N PRO A 110 7.02 8.61 -58.40
CA PRO A 110 7.43 7.60 -57.41
C PRO A 110 7.68 8.19 -56.01
N SER A 111 7.88 9.51 -55.90
CA SER A 111 8.43 10.15 -54.71
C SER A 111 7.49 10.11 -53.50
N GLY A 112 6.19 10.36 -53.72
CA GLY A 112 5.17 10.27 -52.68
C GLY A 112 5.01 8.85 -52.15
N ARG A 113 5.06 7.83 -53.02
CA ARG A 113 5.07 6.41 -52.61
C ARG A 113 6.30 6.08 -51.76
N ALA A 114 7.48 6.49 -52.20
CA ALA A 114 8.72 6.26 -51.45
C ALA A 114 8.66 6.89 -50.06
N TRP A 115 8.19 8.14 -49.96
CA TRP A 115 8.07 8.83 -48.68
C TRP A 115 6.96 8.26 -47.79
N MET A 116 5.85 7.80 -48.36
CA MET A 116 4.80 7.08 -47.62
C MET A 116 5.34 5.78 -46.98
N ALA A 117 6.11 5.02 -47.76
CA ALA A 117 6.76 3.78 -47.30
C ALA A 117 7.83 4.02 -46.22
N GLU A 118 8.39 5.23 -46.15
CA GLU A 118 9.32 5.67 -45.12
C GLU A 118 8.58 6.11 -43.85
N ILE A 119 7.53 6.93 -43.98
CA ILE A 119 6.91 7.62 -42.85
C ILE A 119 5.88 6.78 -42.10
N LEU A 120 5.17 5.87 -42.78
CA LEU A 120 4.14 5.06 -42.13
C LEU A 120 4.70 4.12 -41.05
N PRO A 121 5.81 3.38 -41.26
CA PRO A 121 6.40 2.55 -40.20
C PRO A 121 6.82 3.35 -38.96
N GLU A 122 7.36 4.56 -39.15
CA GLU A 122 7.68 5.48 -38.05
C GLU A 122 6.40 5.91 -37.32
N LEU A 123 5.37 6.29 -38.07
CA LEU A 123 4.10 6.77 -37.53
C LEU A 123 3.43 5.72 -36.64
N VAL A 124 3.34 4.48 -37.10
CA VAL A 124 2.61 3.42 -36.37
C VAL A 124 3.35 2.91 -35.14
N ARG A 125 4.67 3.12 -35.06
CA ARG A 125 5.51 2.78 -33.90
C ARG A 125 5.55 3.88 -32.85
N THR A 126 5.37 5.13 -33.27
CA THR A 126 5.41 6.31 -32.38
C THR A 126 4.01 6.79 -31.97
N THR A 127 2.96 6.27 -32.60
CA THR A 127 1.56 6.63 -32.34
C THR A 127 0.67 5.40 -32.19
N THR A 128 -0.60 5.61 -31.84
CA THR A 128 -1.60 4.52 -31.74
C THR A 128 -2.40 4.32 -33.03
N ILE A 129 -1.97 4.95 -34.12
CA ILE A 129 -2.63 4.87 -35.42
C ILE A 129 -2.52 3.45 -35.98
N GLY A 130 -3.66 2.90 -36.39
CA GLY A 130 -3.73 1.53 -36.92
C GLY A 130 -3.43 0.43 -35.89
N ALA A 131 -3.26 0.75 -34.60
CA ALA A 131 -2.79 -0.19 -33.58
C ALA A 131 -3.66 -1.46 -33.50
N GLU A 132 -4.99 -1.34 -33.58
CA GLU A 132 -5.90 -2.49 -33.53
C GLU A 132 -5.65 -3.47 -34.67
N GLY A 133 -5.62 -2.98 -35.91
CA GLY A 133 -5.35 -3.83 -37.07
C GLY A 133 -3.94 -4.41 -37.08
N ARG A 134 -2.95 -3.65 -36.58
CA ARG A 134 -1.57 -4.14 -36.45
C ARG A 134 -1.47 -5.27 -35.42
N VAL A 135 -2.06 -5.09 -34.22
CA VAL A 135 -2.09 -6.13 -33.19
C VAL A 135 -2.82 -7.37 -33.69
N GLU A 136 -4.01 -7.24 -34.29
CA GLU A 136 -4.75 -8.36 -34.86
C GLU A 136 -3.91 -9.12 -35.90
N ARG A 137 -3.22 -8.39 -36.79
CA ARG A 137 -2.34 -8.98 -37.81
C ARG A 137 -1.16 -9.74 -37.20
N PHE A 138 -0.47 -9.15 -36.23
CA PHE A 138 0.65 -9.81 -35.55
C PHE A 138 0.17 -11.02 -34.73
N PHE A 139 -0.98 -10.90 -34.06
CA PHE A 139 -1.59 -11.98 -33.29
C PHE A 139 -1.98 -13.16 -34.19
N LYS A 140 -2.60 -12.92 -35.35
CA LYS A 140 -2.89 -13.99 -36.33
C LYS A 140 -1.63 -14.66 -36.86
N LYS A 141 -0.53 -13.92 -37.02
CA LYS A 141 0.73 -14.43 -37.57
C LYS A 141 1.52 -15.31 -36.58
N GLY A 142 1.49 -14.99 -35.29
CA GLY A 142 2.34 -15.69 -34.31
C GLY A 142 1.89 -15.60 -32.86
N GLY A 143 0.59 -15.32 -32.63
CA GLY A 143 -0.01 -15.21 -31.31
C GLY A 143 0.57 -14.07 -30.46
N PRO A 144 0.49 -14.19 -29.11
CA PRO A 144 1.02 -13.18 -28.20
C PRO A 144 2.49 -12.86 -28.43
N THR A 145 3.32 -13.87 -28.75
CA THR A 145 4.77 -13.68 -28.97
C THR A 145 5.05 -12.67 -30.09
N ALA A 146 4.34 -12.76 -31.21
CA ALA A 146 4.53 -11.83 -32.33
C ALA A 146 4.13 -10.40 -31.97
N VAL A 147 3.07 -10.21 -31.17
CA VAL A 147 2.65 -8.88 -30.70
C VAL A 147 3.66 -8.32 -29.71
N LEU A 148 4.16 -9.13 -28.77
CA LEU A 148 5.18 -8.71 -27.79
C LEU A 148 6.48 -8.27 -28.48
N ASN A 149 6.89 -8.96 -29.55
CA ASN A 149 8.05 -8.57 -30.35
C ASN A 149 7.83 -7.22 -31.05
N GLU A 150 6.62 -6.92 -31.52
CA GLU A 150 6.32 -5.59 -32.04
C GLU A 150 6.36 -4.54 -30.92
N ILE A 151 5.85 -4.86 -29.72
CA ILE A 151 5.85 -3.94 -28.58
C ILE A 151 7.26 -3.47 -28.19
N ASP A 152 8.27 -4.34 -28.31
CA ASP A 152 9.67 -3.97 -28.07
C ASP A 152 10.17 -2.87 -29.02
N ASN A 153 9.57 -2.75 -30.21
CA ASN A 153 9.96 -1.79 -31.24
C ASN A 153 9.14 -0.48 -31.21
N LEU A 154 8.24 -0.31 -30.25
CA LEU A 154 7.39 0.88 -30.13
C LEU A 154 8.11 2.01 -29.38
N GLY A 155 7.91 3.25 -29.84
CA GLY A 155 8.71 4.41 -29.45
C GLY A 155 8.37 5.04 -28.09
N SER A 156 7.26 4.67 -27.43
CA SER A 156 6.91 5.21 -26.12
C SER A 156 6.11 4.23 -25.27
N ASN A 157 6.17 4.37 -23.94
CA ASN A 157 5.37 3.56 -23.01
C ASN A 157 3.86 3.70 -23.23
N TYR A 158 3.41 4.88 -23.65
CA TYR A 158 2.01 5.09 -24.01
C TYR A 158 1.57 4.16 -25.15
N VAL A 159 2.35 4.11 -26.23
CA VAL A 159 2.04 3.25 -27.38
C VAL A 159 2.20 1.79 -27.02
N LYS A 160 3.27 1.43 -26.28
CA LYS A 160 3.45 0.08 -25.73
C LYS A 160 2.24 -0.37 -24.91
N ALA A 161 1.75 0.47 -24.00
CA ALA A 161 0.63 0.15 -23.11
C ALA A 161 -0.66 -0.02 -23.91
N LYS A 162 -0.87 0.84 -24.92
CA LYS A 162 -2.02 0.69 -25.81
C LYS A 162 -1.99 -0.63 -26.58
N TYR A 163 -0.84 -1.04 -27.12
CA TYR A 163 -0.70 -2.32 -27.82
C TYR A 163 -0.87 -3.50 -26.87
N ALA A 164 -0.33 -3.41 -25.64
CA ALA A 164 -0.52 -4.42 -24.61
C ALA A 164 -2.01 -4.57 -24.21
N ASP A 165 -2.73 -3.46 -24.03
CA ASP A 165 -4.17 -3.48 -23.76
C ASP A 165 -4.98 -4.07 -24.93
N ILE A 166 -4.61 -3.77 -26.17
CA ILE A 166 -5.26 -4.37 -27.35
C ILE A 166 -4.95 -5.87 -27.43
N LEU A 167 -3.70 -6.28 -27.18
CA LEU A 167 -3.32 -7.70 -27.12
C LEU A 167 -4.20 -8.44 -26.11
N MET A 168 -4.42 -7.84 -24.95
CA MET A 168 -5.27 -8.43 -23.93
C MET A 168 -6.74 -8.50 -24.34
N LYS A 169 -7.22 -7.80 -25.38
CA LYS A 169 -8.57 -7.98 -25.92
C LYS A 169 -8.69 -9.16 -26.88
N GLU A 170 -7.58 -9.65 -27.42
CA GLU A 170 -7.55 -10.85 -28.26
C GLU A 170 -7.87 -12.12 -27.43
N SER A 171 -8.09 -13.24 -28.13
CA SER A 171 -8.33 -14.55 -27.53
C SER A 171 -7.04 -15.18 -26.99
N VAL A 172 -6.38 -14.50 -26.06
CA VAL A 172 -5.16 -14.96 -25.38
C VAL A 172 -5.49 -16.11 -24.44
N ASN A 173 -4.68 -17.17 -24.47
CA ASN A 173 -4.82 -18.30 -23.54
C ASN A 173 -4.35 -17.87 -22.13
N PRO A 174 -5.10 -18.16 -21.05
CA PRO A 174 -4.70 -17.78 -19.69
C PRO A 174 -3.30 -18.21 -19.27
N ARG A 175 -2.79 -19.33 -19.80
CA ARG A 175 -1.40 -19.79 -19.55
C ARG A 175 -0.33 -18.79 -20.01
N ASP A 176 -0.68 -17.89 -20.93
CA ASP A 176 0.23 -16.89 -21.50
C ASP A 176 0.22 -15.57 -20.71
N TYR A 177 -0.73 -15.36 -19.80
CA TYR A 177 -0.87 -14.09 -19.06
C TYR A 177 0.38 -13.72 -18.27
N ALA A 178 0.93 -14.65 -17.49
CA ALA A 178 2.14 -14.40 -16.70
C ALA A 178 3.32 -13.95 -17.58
N ARG A 179 3.54 -14.65 -18.71
CA ARG A 179 4.59 -14.30 -19.68
C ARG A 179 4.36 -12.93 -20.33
N ILE A 180 3.12 -12.60 -20.66
CA ILE A 180 2.77 -11.27 -21.19
C ILE A 180 3.08 -10.19 -20.15
N ILE A 181 2.65 -10.38 -18.90
CA ILE A 181 2.90 -9.43 -17.81
C ILE A 181 4.40 -9.22 -17.61
N ASP A 182 5.17 -10.31 -17.49
CA ASP A 182 6.62 -10.23 -17.28
C ASP A 182 7.32 -9.50 -18.43
N LYS A 183 6.94 -9.80 -19.69
CA LYS A 183 7.51 -9.14 -20.88
C LYS A 183 7.15 -7.66 -20.94
N ILE A 184 5.90 -7.31 -20.66
CA ILE A 184 5.44 -5.92 -20.63
C ILE A 184 6.13 -5.13 -19.51
N SER A 185 6.24 -5.72 -18.32
CA SER A 185 6.94 -5.12 -17.18
C SER A 185 8.42 -4.88 -17.48
N GLY A 186 9.08 -5.76 -18.25
CA GLY A 186 10.48 -5.57 -18.63
C GLY A 186 10.69 -4.53 -19.74
N THR A 187 9.68 -4.27 -20.57
CA THR A 187 9.77 -3.35 -21.72
C THR A 187 9.25 -1.94 -21.40
N MET A 188 8.47 -1.76 -20.32
CA MET A 188 7.95 -0.46 -19.89
C MET A 188 8.67 0.06 -18.64
N ASN A 189 9.19 1.30 -18.70
CA ASN A 189 9.80 1.97 -17.54
C ASN A 189 8.88 2.99 -16.85
N SER A 190 7.69 3.27 -17.40
CA SER A 190 6.74 4.21 -16.79
C SER A 190 5.80 3.49 -15.82
N ASN A 191 5.96 3.78 -14.52
CA ASN A 191 5.09 3.25 -13.46
C ASN A 191 3.61 3.52 -13.73
N TYR A 192 3.27 4.72 -14.25
CA TYR A 192 1.89 5.08 -14.60
C TYR A 192 1.29 4.16 -15.67
N TYR A 193 1.98 3.98 -16.80
CA TYR A 193 1.47 3.17 -17.90
C TYR A 193 1.47 1.67 -17.57
N LEU A 194 2.49 1.19 -16.86
CA LEU A 194 2.54 -0.20 -16.39
C LEU A 194 1.41 -0.47 -15.40
N ALA A 195 1.19 0.40 -14.42
CA ALA A 195 0.07 0.26 -13.48
C ALA A 195 -1.29 0.34 -14.18
N GLY A 196 -1.42 1.21 -15.18
CA GLY A 196 -2.60 1.28 -16.04
C GLY A 196 -2.89 -0.05 -16.73
N PHE A 197 -1.89 -0.64 -17.40
CA PHE A 197 -2.00 -1.94 -18.05
C PHE A 197 -2.40 -3.05 -17.05
N LEU A 198 -1.73 -3.12 -15.89
CA LEU A 198 -2.02 -4.15 -14.88
C LEU A 198 -3.45 -4.01 -14.34
N LYS A 199 -3.88 -2.78 -14.00
CA LYS A 199 -5.22 -2.52 -13.48
C LYS A 199 -6.33 -2.77 -14.51
N ASN A 200 -6.15 -2.32 -15.76
CA ASN A 200 -7.14 -2.46 -16.83
C ASN A 200 -7.44 -3.92 -17.18
N ASN A 201 -6.48 -4.82 -16.96
CA ASN A 201 -6.58 -6.23 -17.34
C ASN A 201 -6.71 -7.16 -16.13
N MET A 202 -6.89 -6.61 -14.91
CA MET A 202 -6.93 -7.37 -13.66
C MET A 202 -8.03 -8.44 -13.67
N ASP A 203 -9.20 -8.17 -14.23
CA ASP A 203 -10.33 -9.13 -14.33
C ASP A 203 -9.97 -10.42 -15.08
N LYS A 204 -8.93 -10.38 -15.93
CA LYS A 204 -8.37 -11.57 -16.58
C LYS A 204 -7.30 -12.22 -15.71
N PHE A 205 -6.43 -11.43 -15.10
CA PHE A 205 -5.30 -11.91 -14.31
C PHE A 205 -5.73 -12.64 -13.04
N ILE A 206 -6.79 -12.18 -12.37
CA ILE A 206 -7.33 -12.83 -11.15
C ILE A 206 -7.79 -14.28 -11.36
N LYS A 207 -7.94 -14.72 -12.61
CA LYS A 207 -8.35 -16.09 -12.97
C LYS A 207 -7.18 -17.08 -13.02
N SER A 208 -5.95 -16.63 -12.80
CA SER A 208 -4.73 -17.46 -12.77
C SER A 208 -3.80 -17.00 -11.65
N ASN A 209 -3.39 -17.94 -10.79
CA ASN A 209 -2.44 -17.65 -9.72
C ASN A 209 -1.10 -17.15 -10.28
N GLU A 210 -0.62 -17.77 -11.36
CA GLU A 210 0.63 -17.41 -12.03
C GLU A 210 0.58 -15.98 -12.58
N ALA A 211 -0.58 -15.57 -13.13
CA ALA A 211 -0.79 -14.21 -13.61
C ALA A 211 -0.85 -13.19 -12.46
N MET A 212 -1.50 -13.53 -11.35
CA MET A 212 -1.50 -12.68 -10.16
C MET A 212 -0.10 -12.53 -9.56
N GLU A 213 0.65 -13.62 -9.44
CA GLU A 213 2.04 -13.57 -8.99
C GLU A 213 2.92 -12.73 -9.91
N ALA A 214 2.77 -12.86 -11.24
CA ALA A 214 3.47 -12.00 -12.20
C ALA A 214 3.07 -10.52 -12.05
N THR A 215 1.79 -10.25 -11.81
CA THR A 215 1.27 -8.88 -11.59
C THR A 215 1.93 -8.23 -10.37
N PHE A 216 2.01 -8.93 -9.23
CA PHE A 216 2.65 -8.38 -8.03
C PHE A 216 4.19 -8.45 -8.10
N ARG A 217 4.79 -9.35 -8.89
CA ARG A 217 6.22 -9.24 -9.19
C ARG A 217 6.53 -7.98 -10.00
N ALA A 218 5.66 -7.60 -10.93
CA ALA A 218 5.82 -6.35 -11.68
C ALA A 218 5.77 -5.11 -10.75
N THR A 219 4.96 -5.13 -9.68
CA THR A 219 4.96 -4.01 -8.70
C THR A 219 6.28 -3.90 -7.94
N ASN A 220 6.99 -5.01 -7.70
CA ASN A 220 8.32 -4.96 -7.06
C ASN A 220 9.37 -4.21 -7.91
N ASN A 221 9.15 -4.07 -9.21
CA ASN A 221 10.04 -3.36 -10.14
C ASN A 221 9.61 -1.92 -10.38
N MET A 222 8.49 -1.47 -9.79
CA MET A 222 8.07 -0.07 -9.88
C MET A 222 8.80 0.76 -8.84
N ASP A 223 9.08 2.02 -9.13
CA ASP A 223 9.64 2.94 -8.12
C ASP A 223 8.53 3.58 -7.28
N SER A 224 7.41 3.94 -7.91
CA SER A 224 6.35 4.70 -7.26
C SER A 224 5.48 3.84 -6.33
N ASP A 225 5.60 4.08 -5.02
CA ASP A 225 4.77 3.45 -3.99
C ASP A 225 3.27 3.64 -4.20
N HIS A 226 2.87 4.80 -4.75
CA HIS A 226 1.50 5.06 -5.14
C HIS A 226 1.00 4.04 -6.17
N TYR A 227 1.73 3.87 -7.28
CA TYR A 227 1.32 2.95 -8.35
C TYR A 227 1.43 1.48 -7.92
N LYS A 228 2.44 1.12 -7.11
CA LYS A 228 2.50 -0.20 -6.46
C LYS A 228 1.21 -0.47 -5.67
N THR A 229 0.84 0.46 -4.79
CA THR A 229 -0.33 0.34 -3.91
C THR A 229 -1.63 0.23 -4.69
N GLU A 230 -1.80 1.04 -5.74
CA GLU A 230 -2.97 1.02 -6.61
C GLU A 230 -3.18 -0.34 -7.30
N VAL A 231 -2.11 -0.93 -7.85
CA VAL A 231 -2.16 -2.25 -8.47
C VAL A 231 -2.43 -3.33 -7.42
N ILE A 232 -1.73 -3.26 -6.27
CA ILE A 232 -1.88 -4.21 -5.16
C ILE A 232 -3.33 -4.23 -4.66
N LYS A 233 -3.90 -3.07 -4.32
CA LYS A 233 -5.27 -2.98 -3.83
C LYS A 233 -6.26 -3.52 -4.85
N LYS A 234 -6.09 -3.17 -6.14
CA LYS A 234 -6.97 -3.67 -7.21
C LYS A 234 -6.90 -5.19 -7.36
N GLY A 235 -5.71 -5.78 -7.26
CA GLY A 235 -5.53 -7.23 -7.31
C GLY A 235 -6.03 -7.96 -6.06
N LEU A 236 -6.08 -7.26 -4.92
CA LEU A 236 -6.67 -7.75 -3.68
C LEU A 236 -8.20 -7.55 -3.62
N ASP A 237 -8.89 -7.13 -4.68
CA ASP A 237 -10.37 -7.13 -4.72
C ASP A 237 -10.95 -8.57 -4.75
N THR A 238 -10.12 -9.61 -4.88
CA THR A 238 -10.53 -11.03 -4.88
C THR A 238 -10.82 -11.56 -3.48
N GLU A 239 -11.64 -12.61 -3.37
CA GLU A 239 -11.93 -13.24 -2.07
C GLU A 239 -10.71 -13.99 -1.51
N PHE A 240 -10.04 -14.78 -2.36
CA PHE A 240 -8.89 -15.59 -1.99
C PHE A 240 -7.58 -15.04 -2.55
N VAL A 241 -6.52 -15.19 -1.76
CA VAL A 241 -5.13 -14.83 -2.12
C VAL A 241 -4.21 -15.97 -1.71
N SER A 242 -3.35 -16.44 -2.62
CA SER A 242 -2.40 -17.51 -2.30
C SER A 242 -1.31 -17.01 -1.33
N ILE A 243 -0.76 -17.91 -0.51
CA ILE A 243 0.33 -17.57 0.43
C ILE A 243 1.54 -16.99 -0.31
N ASN A 244 1.89 -17.55 -1.47
CA ASN A 244 3.00 -17.05 -2.27
C ASN A 244 2.74 -15.63 -2.78
N THR A 245 1.50 -15.33 -3.19
CA THR A 245 1.08 -13.98 -3.55
C THR A 245 1.24 -13.01 -2.37
N VAL A 246 0.82 -13.41 -1.18
CA VAL A 246 1.00 -12.59 0.03
C VAL A 246 2.48 -12.28 0.26
N LYS A 247 3.37 -13.27 0.15
CA LYS A 247 4.83 -13.06 0.30
C LYS A 247 5.40 -12.09 -0.73
N ILE A 248 4.95 -12.16 -1.99
CA ILE A 248 5.37 -11.23 -3.05
C ILE A 248 4.90 -9.79 -2.72
N ILE A 249 3.67 -9.62 -2.26
CA ILE A 249 3.13 -8.31 -1.88
C ILE A 249 3.85 -7.76 -0.65
N MET A 250 4.15 -8.59 0.35
CA MET A 250 4.91 -8.18 1.53
C MET A 250 6.33 -7.74 1.20
N LYS A 251 6.99 -8.42 0.25
CA LYS A 251 8.27 -7.94 -0.30
C LYS A 251 8.11 -6.55 -0.92
N SER A 252 7.02 -6.31 -1.65
CA SER A 252 6.73 -4.98 -2.20
C SER A 252 6.54 -3.94 -1.12
N ALA A 253 5.82 -4.26 -0.03
CA ALA A 253 5.58 -3.35 1.08
C ALA A 253 6.89 -3.01 1.82
N GLY A 254 7.72 -4.02 2.09
CA GLY A 254 9.01 -3.82 2.78
C GLY A 254 10.04 -3.00 1.99
N SER A 255 9.85 -2.82 0.67
CA SER A 255 10.71 -2.00 -0.18
C SER A 255 10.11 -0.63 -0.55
N MET A 256 8.95 -0.27 0.01
CA MET A 256 8.39 1.07 -0.16
C MET A 256 9.15 2.08 0.71
N ASP A 257 9.14 3.34 0.33
CA ASP A 257 9.68 4.43 1.14
C ASP A 257 8.59 5.01 2.05
N SER A 258 7.37 5.17 1.52
CA SER A 258 6.28 5.82 2.25
C SER A 258 5.57 4.90 3.24
N ASP A 259 5.64 5.25 4.52
CA ASP A 259 4.92 4.59 5.61
C ASP A 259 3.40 4.53 5.41
N HIS A 260 2.84 5.56 4.79
CA HIS A 260 1.44 5.57 4.42
C HIS A 260 1.10 4.42 3.46
N TYR A 261 1.89 4.24 2.40
CA TYR A 261 1.66 3.19 1.42
C TYR A 261 2.00 1.79 1.95
N LYS A 262 3.05 1.65 2.77
CA LYS A 262 3.34 0.42 3.53
C LYS A 262 2.11 -0.02 4.34
N THR A 263 1.52 0.93 5.07
CA THR A 263 0.35 0.71 5.92
C THR A 263 -0.89 0.34 5.12
N GLU A 264 -1.14 1.03 4.00
CA GLU A 264 -2.27 0.72 3.11
C GLU A 264 -2.18 -0.71 2.54
N VAL A 265 -0.98 -1.13 2.12
CA VAL A 265 -0.76 -2.49 1.61
C VAL A 265 -0.92 -3.54 2.70
N LEU A 266 -0.22 -3.41 3.83
CA LEU A 266 -0.29 -4.37 4.93
C LEU A 266 -1.70 -4.44 5.52
N SER A 267 -2.39 -3.30 5.69
CA SER A 267 -3.79 -3.29 6.15
C SER A 267 -4.75 -3.93 5.14
N SER A 268 -4.48 -3.83 3.84
CA SER A 268 -5.30 -4.48 2.81
C SER A 268 -5.09 -5.99 2.80
N LEU A 269 -3.87 -6.46 3.02
CA LEU A 269 -3.61 -7.89 3.24
C LEU A 269 -4.30 -8.39 4.51
N LEU A 270 -4.15 -7.68 5.63
CA LEU A 270 -4.79 -8.04 6.90
C LEU A 270 -6.33 -7.94 6.87
N ARG A 271 -6.96 -7.40 5.82
CA ARG A 271 -8.41 -7.50 5.62
C ARG A 271 -8.85 -8.89 5.10
N LYS A 272 -7.92 -9.72 4.63
CA LYS A 272 -8.22 -11.07 4.15
C LYS A 272 -8.45 -12.05 5.30
N ASP A 273 -9.41 -12.94 5.12
CA ASP A 273 -9.81 -13.92 6.13
C ASP A 273 -9.02 -15.23 6.03
N ASN A 274 -8.45 -15.51 4.86
CA ASN A 274 -7.72 -16.74 4.57
C ASN A 274 -6.21 -16.67 4.96
N LEU A 275 -5.87 -15.96 6.04
CA LEU A 275 -4.51 -15.84 6.54
C LEU A 275 -4.26 -16.79 7.72
N ASN A 276 -3.13 -17.49 7.70
CA ASN A 276 -2.69 -18.29 8.86
C ASN A 276 -1.80 -17.45 9.80
N ASP A 277 -1.57 -17.99 11.00
CA ASP A 277 -0.78 -17.32 12.03
C ASP A 277 0.66 -16.99 11.58
N GLU A 278 1.31 -17.92 10.87
CA GLU A 278 2.68 -17.72 10.36
C GLU A 278 2.77 -16.46 9.48
N ILE A 279 1.84 -16.30 8.56
CA ILE A 279 1.79 -15.17 7.62
C ILE A 279 1.43 -13.87 8.33
N ILE A 280 0.53 -13.90 9.31
CA ILE A 280 0.25 -12.71 10.13
C ILE A 280 1.49 -12.31 10.94
N GLY A 281 2.20 -13.29 11.50
CA GLY A 281 3.47 -13.07 12.18
C GLY A 281 4.56 -12.50 11.26
N GLU A 282 4.63 -12.92 9.99
CA GLU A 282 5.51 -12.27 9.00
C GLU A 282 5.09 -10.81 8.75
N MET A 283 3.78 -10.50 8.64
CA MET A 283 3.30 -9.12 8.44
C MET A 283 3.59 -8.21 9.63
N ILE A 284 3.46 -8.72 10.85
CA ILE A 284 3.87 -8.03 12.08
C ILE A 284 5.37 -7.72 12.03
N ASN A 285 6.19 -8.65 11.56
CA ASN A 285 7.62 -8.38 11.42
C ASN A 285 7.91 -7.34 10.32
N THR A 286 7.18 -7.38 9.20
CA THR A 286 7.31 -6.37 8.14
C THR A 286 6.91 -4.97 8.60
N SER A 287 5.99 -4.81 9.57
CA SER A 287 5.65 -3.47 10.07
C SER A 287 6.83 -2.75 10.76
N LYS A 288 7.90 -3.45 11.12
CA LYS A 288 9.14 -2.82 11.61
C LYS A 288 9.82 -1.92 10.57
N THR A 289 9.50 -2.07 9.28
CA THR A 289 10.01 -1.17 8.22
C THR A 289 9.22 0.14 8.14
N ILE A 290 8.19 0.34 8.96
CA ILE A 290 7.39 1.57 9.02
C ILE A 290 7.98 2.45 10.11
N ASP A 291 8.50 3.63 9.77
CA ASP A 291 9.20 4.51 10.73
C ASP A 291 8.22 5.27 11.63
N SER A 292 7.08 5.70 11.07
CA SER A 292 6.03 6.39 11.82
C SER A 292 5.32 5.46 12.80
N ASP A 293 5.45 5.75 14.09
CA ASP A 293 4.74 5.07 15.19
C ASP A 293 3.24 4.96 14.96
N TYR A 294 2.61 6.04 14.47
CA TYR A 294 1.19 6.05 14.14
C TYR A 294 0.86 4.97 13.09
N TYR A 295 1.55 4.99 11.96
CA TYR A 295 1.31 4.04 10.88
C TYR A 295 1.63 2.59 11.30
N ARG A 296 2.71 2.40 12.08
CA ARG A 296 3.07 1.09 12.64
C ARG A 296 1.99 0.57 13.59
N SER A 297 1.46 1.42 14.47
CA SER A 297 0.38 1.06 15.41
C SER A 297 -0.89 0.62 14.67
N VAL A 298 -1.23 1.27 13.55
CA VAL A 298 -2.39 0.92 12.72
C VAL A 298 -2.27 -0.51 12.16
N VAL A 299 -1.07 -0.91 11.71
CA VAL A 299 -0.82 -2.27 11.20
C VAL A 299 -0.86 -3.29 12.34
N LEU A 300 -0.17 -3.02 13.45
CA LEU A 300 -0.10 -3.91 14.61
C LEU A 300 -1.49 -4.15 15.21
N ASN A 301 -2.27 -3.10 15.43
CA ASN A 301 -3.64 -3.23 15.95
C ASN A 301 -4.55 -4.05 15.04
N ARG A 302 -4.38 -3.93 13.72
CA ARG A 302 -5.13 -4.76 12.78
C ARG A 302 -4.69 -6.21 12.80
N ALA A 303 -3.39 -6.47 12.90
CA ALA A 303 -2.87 -7.83 13.03
C ALA A 303 -3.37 -8.49 14.32
N LEU A 304 -3.26 -7.80 15.46
CA LEU A 304 -3.70 -8.29 16.78
C LEU A 304 -5.22 -8.54 16.87
N SER A 305 -6.02 -7.87 16.04
CA SER A 305 -7.46 -8.15 15.93
C SER A 305 -7.78 -9.52 15.32
N LYS A 306 -6.82 -10.15 14.61
CA LYS A 306 -7.02 -11.48 14.01
C LYS A 306 -7.12 -12.57 15.07
N ASN A 307 -7.94 -13.58 14.78
CA ASN A 307 -8.14 -14.73 15.64
C ASN A 307 -7.09 -15.81 15.39
N GLY A 308 -6.83 -16.65 16.41
CA GLY A 308 -5.91 -17.77 16.29
C GLY A 308 -4.42 -17.41 16.29
N LEU A 309 -4.04 -16.23 16.80
CA LEU A 309 -2.63 -15.86 16.93
C LEU A 309 -1.92 -16.72 17.97
N SER A 310 -0.72 -17.19 17.63
CA SER A 310 0.14 -17.94 18.54
C SER A 310 0.93 -17.01 19.48
N ASN A 311 1.51 -17.61 20.53
CA ASN A 311 2.47 -16.90 21.38
C ASN A 311 3.68 -16.38 20.58
N THR A 312 4.08 -17.05 19.50
CA THR A 312 5.15 -16.59 18.61
C THR A 312 4.76 -15.30 17.89
N SER A 313 3.52 -15.18 17.41
CA SER A 313 3.02 -13.95 16.78
C SER A 313 2.87 -12.81 17.79
N PHE A 314 2.41 -13.11 19.02
CA PHE A 314 2.40 -12.12 20.10
C PHE A 314 3.82 -11.66 20.48
N GLN A 315 4.79 -12.57 20.54
CA GLN A 315 6.18 -12.22 20.80
C GLN A 315 6.74 -11.27 19.73
N LYS A 316 6.50 -11.56 18.44
CA LYS A 316 6.89 -10.65 17.34
C LYS A 316 6.21 -9.28 17.45
N ALA A 317 4.96 -9.22 17.91
CA ALA A 317 4.26 -7.97 18.14
C ALA A 317 4.93 -7.18 19.27
N LEU A 318 5.22 -7.81 20.41
CA LEU A 318 5.93 -7.18 21.54
C LEU A 318 7.30 -6.64 21.11
N GLU A 319 8.07 -7.40 20.32
CA GLU A 319 9.33 -6.91 19.75
C GLU A 319 9.12 -5.66 18.87
N SER A 320 8.11 -5.66 18.00
CA SER A 320 7.82 -4.49 17.15
C SER A 320 7.31 -3.29 17.94
N ILE A 321 6.66 -3.50 19.09
CA ILE A 321 6.18 -2.45 20.00
C ILE A 321 7.35 -1.84 20.79
N GLY A 322 8.36 -2.64 21.13
CA GLY A 322 9.57 -2.16 21.80
C GLY A 322 10.30 -1.08 20.99
N ASP A 323 10.20 -1.13 19.67
CA ASP A 323 10.79 -0.18 18.72
C ASP A 323 9.91 1.07 18.44
N ILE A 324 8.78 1.24 19.13
CA ILE A 324 7.91 2.43 19.03
C ILE A 324 8.41 3.50 20.01
N ASP A 325 8.54 4.74 19.56
CA ASP A 325 9.03 5.83 20.41
C ASP A 325 7.89 6.47 21.22
N SER A 326 6.76 6.76 20.59
CA SER A 326 5.60 7.39 21.22
C SER A 326 4.94 6.50 22.27
N ASP A 327 4.96 6.94 23.54
CA ASP A 327 4.23 6.33 24.65
C ASP A 327 2.75 6.10 24.38
N HIS A 328 2.12 7.06 23.68
CA HIS A 328 0.72 6.97 23.30
C HIS A 328 0.47 5.77 22.39
N TYR A 329 1.24 5.64 21.30
CA TYR A 329 1.05 4.53 20.36
C TYR A 329 1.53 3.20 20.94
N LYS A 330 2.58 3.21 21.77
CA LYS A 330 3.05 2.03 22.51
C LYS A 330 1.96 1.49 23.42
N SER A 331 1.35 2.35 24.26
CA SER A 331 0.26 1.96 25.15
C SER A 331 -1.00 1.52 24.39
N GLU A 332 -1.35 2.17 23.28
CA GLU A 332 -2.47 1.76 22.42
C GLU A 332 -2.32 0.32 21.91
N VAL A 333 -1.13 -0.05 21.41
CA VAL A 333 -0.90 -1.40 20.88
C VAL A 333 -0.80 -2.43 22.02
N LEU A 334 -0.16 -2.10 23.13
CA LEU A 334 -0.07 -2.99 24.30
C LEU A 334 -1.45 -3.32 24.87
N THR A 335 -2.33 -2.32 25.04
CA THR A 335 -3.70 -2.54 25.51
C THR A 335 -4.53 -3.36 24.51
N SER A 336 -4.31 -3.19 23.21
CA SER A 336 -4.93 -4.01 22.16
C SER A 336 -4.51 -5.48 22.25
N LEU A 337 -3.23 -5.75 22.53
CA LEU A 337 -2.68 -7.10 22.73
C LEU A 337 -3.33 -7.78 23.94
N LEU A 338 -3.57 -7.03 25.02
CA LEU A 338 -4.20 -7.49 26.26
C LEU A 338 -5.69 -7.84 26.13
N ARG A 339 -6.33 -7.60 24.98
CA ARG A 339 -7.73 -8.00 24.74
C ARG A 339 -7.92 -9.52 24.67
N LYS A 340 -6.83 -10.27 24.47
CA LYS A 340 -6.84 -11.74 24.43
C LYS A 340 -5.95 -12.29 25.54
N PRO A 341 -6.25 -13.47 26.09
CA PRO A 341 -5.37 -14.12 27.05
C PRO A 341 -3.99 -14.38 26.45
N ILE A 342 -2.94 -14.02 27.18
CA ILE A 342 -1.53 -14.27 26.82
C ILE A 342 -0.82 -15.05 27.93
N SER A 343 0.25 -15.78 27.57
CA SER A 343 1.01 -16.56 28.56
C SER A 343 1.74 -15.67 29.57
N ASP A 344 2.04 -16.24 30.74
CA ASP A 344 2.76 -15.55 31.81
C ASP A 344 4.12 -14.99 31.36
N ASP A 345 4.82 -15.67 30.45
CA ASP A 345 6.09 -15.19 29.89
C ASP A 345 5.89 -13.94 29.03
N LEU A 346 4.85 -13.90 28.19
CA LEU A 346 4.51 -12.73 27.38
C LEU A 346 4.05 -11.57 28.27
N GLN A 347 3.34 -11.85 29.36
CA GLN A 347 2.96 -10.85 30.36
C GLN A 347 4.20 -10.17 30.97
N LYS A 348 5.25 -10.94 31.33
CA LYS A 348 6.51 -10.39 31.85
C LYS A 348 7.28 -9.58 30.79
N THR A 349 7.32 -10.04 29.55
CA THR A 349 7.91 -9.27 28.44
C THR A 349 7.16 -7.94 28.24
N LEU A 350 5.83 -7.96 28.28
CA LEU A 350 5.00 -6.76 28.22
C LEU A 350 5.32 -5.79 29.38
N ILE A 351 5.37 -6.27 30.62
CA ILE A 351 5.75 -5.46 31.79
C ILE A 351 7.15 -4.85 31.58
N THR A 352 8.09 -5.59 31.01
CA THR A 352 9.42 -5.06 30.70
C THR A 352 9.37 -3.92 29.68
N ILE A 353 8.52 -4.02 28.66
CA ILE A 353 8.33 -2.93 27.68
C ILE A 353 7.73 -1.69 28.34
N THR A 354 6.84 -1.82 29.34
CA THR A 354 6.30 -0.64 30.06
C THR A 354 7.35 0.18 30.81
N LYS A 355 8.58 -0.34 30.97
CA LYS A 355 9.72 0.42 31.52
C LYS A 355 10.28 1.44 30.53
N THR A 356 9.94 1.32 29.24
CA THR A 356 10.31 2.28 28.18
C THR A 356 9.16 3.24 27.84
N ILE A 357 8.12 3.30 28.68
CA ILE A 357 7.07 4.31 28.63
C ILE A 357 7.41 5.38 29.65
N ASP A 358 7.69 6.60 29.19
CA ASP A 358 8.09 7.72 30.04
C ASP A 358 6.87 8.37 30.73
N SER A 359 5.73 8.39 30.06
CA SER A 359 4.49 8.91 30.61
C SER A 359 3.87 7.96 31.63
N ASP A 360 3.87 8.39 32.90
CA ASP A 360 3.17 7.71 34.00
C ASP A 360 1.71 7.38 33.68
N HIS A 361 1.01 8.30 33.01
CA HIS A 361 -0.38 8.08 32.59
C HIS A 361 -0.49 6.88 31.65
N TYR A 362 0.26 6.87 30.54
CA TYR A 362 0.21 5.77 29.58
C TYR A 362 0.73 4.45 30.16
N CYS A 363 1.72 4.49 31.06
CA CYS A 363 2.16 3.31 31.78
C CYS A 363 1.04 2.75 32.66
N SER A 364 0.37 3.60 33.45
CA SER A 364 -0.72 3.16 34.33
C SER A 364 -1.86 2.50 33.56
N LEU A 365 -2.26 3.07 32.42
CA LEU A 365 -3.29 2.51 31.54
C LEU A 365 -2.99 1.07 31.11
N VAL A 366 -1.73 0.77 30.76
CA VAL A 366 -1.34 -0.59 30.33
C VAL A 366 -1.40 -1.57 31.51
N LEU A 367 -0.94 -1.16 32.69
CA LEU A 367 -0.93 -2.02 33.88
C LEU A 367 -2.35 -2.28 34.41
N GLU A 368 -3.23 -1.27 34.39
CA GLU A 368 -4.66 -1.42 34.72
C GLU A 368 -5.37 -2.35 33.73
N GLU A 369 -5.17 -2.16 32.41
CA GLU A 369 -5.75 -3.06 31.40
C GLU A 369 -5.27 -4.51 31.61
N MET A 370 -4.00 -4.69 31.99
CA MET A 370 -3.46 -6.02 32.29
C MET A 370 -4.15 -6.66 33.50
N LEU A 371 -4.32 -5.92 34.59
CA LEU A 371 -5.07 -6.38 35.78
C LEU A 371 -6.49 -6.80 35.42
N GLN A 372 -7.16 -6.03 34.56
CA GLN A 372 -8.57 -6.23 34.22
C GLN A 372 -8.83 -7.34 33.20
N LYS A 373 -7.88 -7.64 32.30
CA LYS A 373 -8.09 -8.56 31.18
C LYS A 373 -7.35 -9.89 31.30
N GLN A 374 -6.30 -9.96 32.13
CA GLN A 374 -5.45 -11.14 32.20
C GLN A 374 -5.64 -11.90 33.51
N THR A 375 -5.39 -13.20 33.46
CA THR A 375 -5.17 -13.98 34.68
C THR A 375 -3.70 -13.82 35.07
N ILE A 376 -3.46 -13.31 36.27
CA ILE A 376 -2.12 -12.94 36.74
C ILE A 376 -1.75 -13.85 37.91
N ASN A 377 -0.64 -14.59 37.77
CA ASN A 377 -0.09 -15.38 38.86
C ASN A 377 0.78 -14.53 39.81
N ASP A 378 1.15 -15.06 40.96
CA ASP A 378 1.93 -14.32 41.98
C ASP A 378 3.29 -13.78 41.48
N GLN A 379 3.95 -14.47 40.54
CA GLN A 379 5.22 -14.00 39.99
C GLN A 379 5.03 -12.81 39.04
N VAL A 380 4.04 -12.90 38.15
CA VAL A 380 3.71 -11.80 37.24
C VAL A 380 3.18 -10.60 38.03
N PHE A 381 2.37 -10.85 39.06
CA PHE A 381 1.85 -9.81 39.95
C PHE A 381 2.98 -9.06 40.65
N GLU A 382 3.99 -9.76 41.15
CA GLU A 382 5.17 -9.16 41.77
C GLU A 382 5.91 -8.21 40.81
N GLU A 383 6.10 -8.60 39.54
CA GLU A 383 6.71 -7.74 38.53
C GLU A 383 5.83 -6.53 38.18
N LEU A 384 4.52 -6.74 38.02
CA LEU A 384 3.54 -5.69 37.71
C LEU A 384 3.52 -4.62 38.81
N ILE A 385 3.39 -5.04 40.07
CA ILE A 385 3.33 -4.13 41.21
C ILE A 385 4.67 -3.46 41.49
N THR A 386 5.78 -4.14 41.24
CA THR A 386 7.11 -3.51 41.29
C THR A 386 7.21 -2.39 40.25
N ARG A 387 6.70 -2.60 39.04
CA ARG A 387 6.64 -1.54 38.01
C ARG A 387 5.71 -0.41 38.42
N ALA A 388 4.54 -0.70 38.98
CA ALA A 388 3.58 0.29 39.44
C ALA A 388 4.17 1.19 40.55
N GLY A 389 4.92 0.62 41.49
CA GLY A 389 5.63 1.39 42.53
C GLY A 389 6.87 2.16 42.04
N ALA A 390 7.19 2.08 40.76
CA ALA A 390 8.22 2.87 40.09
C ALA A 390 7.63 3.90 39.11
N ILE A 391 6.31 4.13 39.15
CA ILE A 391 5.66 5.27 38.51
C ILE A 391 5.93 6.50 39.38
N ASP A 392 6.34 7.61 38.77
CA ASP A 392 6.77 8.80 39.53
C ASP A 392 5.56 9.57 40.11
N SER A 393 4.47 9.62 39.36
CA SER A 393 3.22 10.18 39.82
C SER A 393 2.53 9.26 40.84
N ASP A 394 2.56 9.66 42.12
CA ASP A 394 1.81 9.03 43.20
C ASP A 394 0.32 8.81 42.85
N HIS A 395 -0.26 9.73 42.08
CA HIS A 395 -1.64 9.63 41.62
C HIS A 395 -1.84 8.40 40.72
N TYR A 396 -1.05 8.28 39.65
CA TYR A 396 -1.19 7.17 38.70
C TYR A 396 -0.75 5.84 39.31
N ALA A 397 0.30 5.82 40.14
CA ALA A 397 0.69 4.64 40.91
C ALA A 397 -0.46 4.14 41.81
N THR A 398 -1.18 5.07 42.46
CA THR A 398 -2.34 4.77 43.29
C THR A 398 -3.49 4.15 42.51
N LEU A 399 -3.76 4.59 41.28
CA LEU A 399 -4.81 4.00 40.44
C LEU A 399 -4.53 2.51 40.18
N VAL A 400 -3.32 2.18 39.73
CA VAL A 400 -2.91 0.79 39.48
C VAL A 400 -3.02 -0.07 40.74
N MET A 401 -2.51 0.43 41.88
CA MET A 401 -2.53 -0.33 43.14
C MET A 401 -3.95 -0.53 43.68
N LYS A 402 -4.85 0.45 43.51
CA LYS A 402 -6.26 0.29 43.91
C LYS A 402 -7.00 -0.67 42.98
N ASP A 403 -6.70 -0.67 41.69
CA ASP A 403 -7.27 -1.67 40.78
C ASP A 403 -6.76 -3.08 41.12
N ALA A 404 -5.48 -3.22 41.46
CA ALA A 404 -4.92 -4.49 41.94
C ALA A 404 -5.61 -5.00 43.22
N LEU A 405 -5.96 -4.10 44.14
CA LEU A 405 -6.73 -4.45 45.35
C LEU A 405 -8.15 -4.94 45.06
N SER A 406 -8.72 -4.66 43.88
CA SER A 406 -10.04 -5.16 43.49
C SER A 406 -10.03 -6.67 43.17
N HIS A 407 -8.85 -7.23 42.90
CA HIS A 407 -8.65 -8.64 42.54
C HIS A 407 -8.38 -9.53 43.77
N PRO A 408 -8.60 -10.85 43.68
CA PRO A 408 -8.15 -11.80 44.70
C PRO A 408 -6.61 -11.82 44.77
N LEU A 409 -6.06 -11.61 45.97
CA LEU A 409 -4.61 -11.59 46.20
C LEU A 409 -4.23 -12.68 47.19
N SER A 410 -3.13 -13.39 46.91
CA SER A 410 -2.47 -14.22 47.92
C SER A 410 -1.83 -13.34 49.00
N ASP A 411 -1.48 -13.94 50.14
CA ASP A 411 -0.74 -13.22 51.19
C ASP A 411 0.60 -12.67 50.65
N LYS A 412 1.28 -13.42 49.79
CA LYS A 412 2.52 -12.97 49.13
C LYS A 412 2.28 -11.74 48.26
N SER A 413 1.25 -11.79 47.42
CA SER A 413 0.88 -10.69 46.51
C SER A 413 0.44 -9.45 47.30
N MET A 414 -0.33 -9.61 48.38
CA MET A 414 -0.70 -8.52 49.27
C MET A 414 0.53 -7.86 49.91
N ILE A 415 1.50 -8.64 50.41
CA ILE A 415 2.75 -8.11 50.97
C ILE A 415 3.54 -7.31 49.92
N ASN A 416 3.64 -7.82 48.69
CA ASN A 416 4.33 -7.11 47.60
C ASN A 416 3.65 -5.79 47.25
N LEU A 417 2.31 -5.75 47.22
CA LEU A 417 1.53 -4.52 47.03
C LEU A 417 1.80 -3.50 48.14
N LEU A 418 1.77 -3.92 49.41
CA LEU A 418 2.01 -3.02 50.54
C LEU A 418 3.44 -2.47 50.53
N LYS A 419 4.43 -3.29 50.16
CA LYS A 419 5.82 -2.83 49.99
C LYS A 419 5.97 -1.81 48.86
N ALA A 420 5.26 -2.00 47.74
CA ALA A 420 5.27 -1.04 46.65
C ALA A 420 4.55 0.26 47.05
N ALA A 421 3.43 0.16 47.78
CA ALA A 421 2.70 1.30 48.30
C ALA A 421 3.56 2.18 49.23
N SER A 422 4.46 1.58 50.02
CA SER A 422 5.42 2.34 50.85
C SER A 422 6.35 3.27 50.07
N ARG A 423 6.38 3.22 48.73
CA ARG A 423 7.15 4.14 47.88
C ARG A 423 6.38 5.41 47.52
N ILE A 424 5.08 5.45 47.79
CA ILE A 424 4.22 6.62 47.53
C ILE A 424 4.62 7.74 48.49
N GLY A 425 5.02 8.88 47.93
CA GLY A 425 5.51 10.02 48.72
C GLY A 425 4.40 10.84 49.38
N SER A 426 3.22 10.86 48.77
CA SER A 426 2.07 11.60 49.27
C SER A 426 1.30 10.81 50.34
N ASP A 427 1.26 11.35 51.57
CA ASP A 427 0.41 10.85 52.65
C ASP A 427 -1.04 10.63 52.24
N HIS A 428 -1.59 11.55 51.43
CA HIS A 428 -2.97 11.46 50.96
C HIS A 428 -3.16 10.17 50.14
N TYR A 429 -2.32 9.96 49.13
CA TYR A 429 -2.43 8.82 48.22
C TYR A 429 -2.08 7.50 48.92
N LEU A 430 -1.03 7.48 49.74
CA LEU A 430 -0.70 6.31 50.55
C LEU A 430 -1.85 5.93 51.49
N SER A 431 -2.46 6.91 52.15
CA SER A 431 -3.62 6.66 53.02
C SER A 431 -4.83 6.14 52.26
N ASP A 432 -5.01 6.53 51.00
CA ASP A 432 -6.10 6.05 50.16
C ASP A 432 -5.91 4.57 49.78
N ILE A 433 -4.69 4.18 49.39
CA ILE A 433 -4.34 2.77 49.11
C ILE A 433 -4.54 1.92 50.37
N LEU A 434 -3.97 2.34 51.51
CA LEU A 434 -4.04 1.55 52.74
C LEU A 434 -5.47 1.48 53.31
N SER A 435 -6.25 2.54 53.17
CA SER A 435 -7.68 2.51 53.55
C SER A 435 -8.45 1.53 52.67
N ALA A 436 -8.15 1.46 51.37
CA ALA A 436 -8.76 0.49 50.46
C ALA A 436 -8.31 -0.95 50.74
N ALA A 437 -7.06 -1.15 51.17
CA ALA A 437 -6.53 -2.47 51.52
C ALA A 437 -7.10 -2.98 52.86
N ALA A 438 -7.37 -2.10 53.82
CA ALA A 438 -7.71 -2.43 55.20
C ALA A 438 -8.74 -3.55 55.39
N PRO A 439 -9.88 -3.61 54.65
CA PRO A 439 -10.84 -4.71 54.80
C PRO A 439 -10.25 -6.10 54.54
N LYS A 440 -9.29 -6.21 53.61
CA LYS A 440 -8.60 -7.48 53.28
C LYS A 440 -7.53 -7.84 54.31
N ILE A 441 -7.00 -6.86 55.05
CA ILE A 441 -5.90 -7.05 56.02
C ILE A 441 -6.40 -7.57 57.37
N ARG A 442 -7.64 -7.24 57.77
CA ARG A 442 -8.21 -7.61 59.08
C ARG A 442 -8.07 -9.09 59.41
N ASN A 443 -8.40 -9.92 58.42
CA ASN A 443 -8.39 -11.38 58.53
C ASN A 443 -7.14 -12.02 57.91
N ALA A 444 -6.17 -11.21 57.49
CA ALA A 444 -4.92 -11.72 56.93
C ALA A 444 -3.98 -12.24 58.03
N ASN A 445 -2.95 -12.97 57.61
CA ASN A 445 -1.92 -13.48 58.50
C ASN A 445 -1.05 -12.35 59.09
N ASP A 446 -0.23 -12.69 60.10
CA ASP A 446 0.60 -11.71 60.80
C ASP A 446 1.63 -11.02 59.91
N SER A 447 2.18 -11.72 58.92
CA SER A 447 3.15 -11.15 57.97
C SER A 447 2.52 -10.07 57.07
N VAL A 448 1.28 -10.27 56.64
CA VAL A 448 0.52 -9.28 55.88
C VAL A 448 0.19 -8.05 56.75
N LYS A 449 -0.21 -8.28 58.01
CA LYS A 449 -0.47 -7.20 58.98
C LYS A 449 0.79 -6.40 59.30
N GLU A 450 1.94 -7.07 59.42
CA GLU A 450 3.23 -6.42 59.65
C GLU A 450 3.64 -5.55 58.45
N ALA A 451 3.48 -6.06 57.22
CA ALA A 451 3.72 -5.27 56.01
C ALA A 451 2.80 -4.04 55.92
N PHE A 452 1.52 -4.19 56.29
CA PHE A 452 0.56 -3.08 56.32
C PHE A 452 0.96 -1.99 57.32
N ASN A 453 1.30 -2.39 58.55
CA ASN A 453 1.75 -1.47 59.59
C ASN A 453 3.05 -0.76 59.19
N SER A 454 3.95 -1.45 58.48
CA SER A 454 5.20 -0.88 57.99
C SER A 454 4.97 0.19 56.92
N ALA A 455 4.01 -0.03 56.01
CA ALA A 455 3.58 0.96 55.04
C ALA A 455 2.86 2.14 55.71
N ALA A 456 1.96 1.88 56.66
CA ALA A 456 1.23 2.94 57.37
C ALA A 456 2.16 3.91 58.12
N ARG A 457 3.28 3.42 58.64
CA ARG A 457 4.30 4.24 59.32
C ARG A 457 5.05 5.22 58.41
N GLN A 458 4.91 5.11 57.09
CA GLN A 458 5.44 6.11 56.16
C GLN A 458 4.53 7.34 56.02
N ILE A 459 3.33 7.33 56.62
CA ILE A 459 2.43 8.48 56.62
C ILE A 459 2.82 9.44 57.74
N ASP A 460 3.28 10.64 57.39
CA ASP A 460 3.71 11.65 58.36
C ASP A 460 2.51 12.37 58.99
N SER A 461 1.44 12.59 58.21
CA SER A 461 0.22 13.24 58.69
C SER A 461 -0.56 12.36 59.67
N GLU A 462 -0.65 12.82 60.92
CA GLU A 462 -1.47 12.18 61.96
C GLU A 462 -2.94 11.99 61.53
N THR A 463 -3.47 12.91 60.72
CA THR A 463 -4.85 12.84 60.22
C THR A 463 -5.03 11.67 59.26
N TYR A 464 -4.12 11.52 58.30
CA TYR A 464 -4.15 10.43 57.32
C TYR A 464 -3.78 9.09 57.96
N TYR A 465 -2.78 9.04 58.83
CA TYR A 465 -2.43 7.85 59.60
C TYR A 465 -3.62 7.37 60.45
N GLY A 466 -4.25 8.29 61.19
CA GLY A 466 -5.44 7.98 62.00
C GLY A 466 -6.60 7.46 61.16
N ARG A 467 -6.77 7.96 59.92
CA ARG A 467 -7.79 7.45 58.97
C ARG A 467 -7.52 5.99 58.61
N VAL A 468 -6.28 5.65 58.28
CA VAL A 468 -5.87 4.27 57.93
C VAL A 468 -6.10 3.31 59.10
N MET A 469 -5.66 3.68 60.31
CA MET A 469 -5.82 2.83 61.49
C MET A 469 -7.30 2.65 61.88
N ARG A 470 -8.15 3.67 61.69
CA ARG A 470 -9.60 3.51 61.84
C ARG A 470 -10.19 2.59 60.78
N ALA A 471 -9.74 2.68 59.53
CA ALA A 471 -10.20 1.78 58.47
C ALA A 471 -9.84 0.31 58.76
N LEU A 472 -8.70 0.05 59.39
CA LEU A 472 -8.31 -1.30 59.83
C LEU A 472 -9.23 -1.82 60.95
N ASN A 473 -9.64 -0.97 61.89
CA ASN A 473 -10.36 -1.37 63.11
C ASN A 473 -11.90 -1.22 63.05
N ASN A 474 -12.44 -0.48 62.08
CA ASN A 474 -13.89 -0.32 61.93
C ASN A 474 -14.52 -1.57 61.31
N ASN A 475 -15.57 -2.11 61.94
CA ASN A 475 -16.33 -3.26 61.41
C ASN A 475 -16.91 -2.97 60.02
#